data_AF-A0A935MNF9-F1
#
_entry.id   AF-A0A935MNF9-F1
#
_cell.length_a   1.000
_cell.length_b   1.000
_cell.length_c   1.000
_cell.angle_alpha   90.00
_cell.angle_beta   90.00
_cell.angle_gamma   90.00
#
_symmetry.space_group_name_H-M   'P 1'
#
loop_
_entity.id
_entity.type
_entity.pdbx_description
1 polymer ?
#
loop_
_entity_poly.entity_id
_entity_poly.type
_entity_poly.pdbx_seq_one_letter_code
_entity_poly.pdbx_strand_id
1 'polypeptide(L)'
;MNNLLKLLAFVCIALMANASTAQAIRPATVTIDGLIILDNSIPDLASDYVADITNLNITSWQGANTFFQKYLDRTNGRGINISFDLPNRKMYISIDVANQYVVPLSHEPLTVASFNEFFRAVHEGRI
;
A
#
# COMPACT_ATOMS: atom_id res chain seq x y z
N MET A 1 -15.17 45.06 14.81
CA MET A 1 -15.18 43.62 14.50
C MET A 1 -13.76 43.09 14.58
N ASN A 2 -13.52 42.26 15.60
CA ASN A 2 -12.21 41.88 16.16
C ASN A 2 -11.23 41.29 15.15
N ASN A 3 -10.00 41.83 15.11
CA ASN A 3 -8.85 41.21 14.47
C ASN A 3 -8.58 39.78 15.01
N LEU A 4 -9.00 39.52 16.26
CA LEU A 4 -8.99 38.20 16.88
C LEU A 4 -9.88 37.18 16.15
N LEU A 5 -11.02 37.61 15.60
CA LEU A 5 -11.95 36.75 14.87
C LEU A 5 -11.40 36.39 13.48
N LYS A 6 -10.68 37.31 12.84
CA LYS A 6 -9.99 37.09 11.56
C LYS A 6 -8.79 36.14 11.72
N LEU A 7 -8.06 36.26 12.83
CA LEU A 7 -6.94 35.37 13.14
C LEU A 7 -7.44 33.95 13.46
N LEU A 8 -8.54 33.81 14.23
CA LEU A 8 -9.17 32.50 14.46
C LEU A 8 -9.64 31.86 13.14
N ALA A 9 -10.26 32.64 12.25
CA ALA A 9 -10.70 32.14 10.95
C ALA A 9 -9.52 31.67 10.08
N PHE A 10 -8.39 32.39 10.08
CA PHE A 10 -7.19 31.98 9.37
C PHE A 10 -6.55 30.70 9.95
N VAL A 11 -6.54 30.56 11.27
CA VAL A 11 -6.04 29.34 11.95
C VAL A 11 -6.95 28.14 11.66
N CYS A 12 -8.28 28.32 11.64
CA CYS A 12 -9.21 27.26 11.27
C CYS A 12 -9.09 26.85 9.80
N ILE A 13 -8.91 27.80 8.87
CA ILE A 13 -8.70 27.49 7.45
C ILE A 13 -7.34 26.79 7.24
N ALA A 14 -6.29 27.19 7.96
CA ALA A 14 -4.98 26.52 7.91
C ALA A 14 -4.99 25.13 8.55
N LEU A 15 -5.80 24.91 9.60
CA LEU A 15 -6.00 23.57 10.19
C LEU A 15 -6.85 22.67 9.29
N MET A 16 -7.83 23.22 8.56
CA MET A 16 -8.60 22.48 7.55
C MET A 16 -7.82 22.24 6.25
N ALA A 17 -6.86 23.10 5.90
CA ALA A 17 -5.95 22.89 4.77
C ALA A 17 -4.88 21.83 5.07
N ASN A 18 -4.47 21.67 6.34
CA ASN A 18 -3.63 20.56 6.80
C ASN A 18 -4.41 19.27 7.11
N ALA A 19 -5.74 19.31 7.08
CA ALA A 19 -6.55 18.12 6.88
C ALA A 19 -6.55 17.71 5.40
N SER A 20 -5.41 17.85 4.72
CA SER A 20 -5.11 17.23 3.44
C SER A 20 -5.19 15.73 3.64
N THR A 21 -6.41 15.22 3.47
CA THR A 21 -6.77 13.87 3.08
C THR A 21 -5.78 12.82 3.57
N ALA A 22 -5.99 12.29 4.79
CA ALA A 22 -5.46 10.97 5.10
C ALA A 22 -5.92 10.06 3.94
N GLN A 23 -4.98 9.69 3.06
CA GLN A 23 -5.29 8.90 1.89
C GLN A 23 -5.84 7.58 2.43
N ALA A 24 -7.11 7.30 2.13
CA ALA A 24 -7.79 6.16 2.73
C ALA A 24 -7.04 4.88 2.33
N ILE A 25 -6.56 4.13 3.34
CA ILE A 25 -5.93 2.82 3.12
C ILE A 25 -6.96 1.93 2.43
N ARG A 26 -6.64 1.43 1.24
CA ARG A 26 -7.54 0.59 0.45
C ARG A 26 -7.38 -0.89 0.82
N PRO A 27 -8.41 -1.72 0.61
CA PRO A 27 -8.28 -3.14 0.92
C PRO A 27 -7.39 -3.85 -0.11
N ALA A 28 -6.71 -4.89 0.35
CA ALA A 28 -6.08 -5.91 -0.48
C ALA A 28 -6.47 -7.29 0.05
N THR A 29 -6.36 -8.29 -0.80
CA THR A 29 -6.57 -9.70 -0.47
C THR A 29 -5.24 -10.43 -0.58
N VAL A 30 -4.99 -11.34 0.37
CA VAL A 30 -3.92 -12.33 0.24
C VAL A 30 -4.55 -13.71 0.25
N THR A 31 -4.31 -14.48 -0.81
CA THR A 31 -4.81 -15.86 -0.92
C THR A 31 -4.05 -16.78 0.03
N ILE A 32 -4.59 -17.98 0.28
CA ILE A 32 -3.97 -18.97 1.19
C ILE A 32 -2.56 -19.37 0.77
N ASP A 33 -2.26 -19.34 -0.53
CA ASP A 33 -0.96 -19.62 -1.13
C ASP A 33 -0.06 -18.38 -1.25
N GLY A 34 -0.56 -17.20 -0.87
CA GLY A 34 0.23 -15.97 -0.76
C GLY A 34 0.20 -15.04 -1.97
N LEU A 35 -0.78 -15.16 -2.88
CA LEU A 35 -0.99 -14.18 -3.94
C LEU A 35 -1.55 -12.88 -3.34
N ILE A 36 -0.86 -11.76 -3.59
CA ILE A 36 -1.31 -10.42 -3.22
C ILE A 36 -2.19 -9.85 -4.35
N ILE A 37 -3.38 -9.37 -4.00
CA ILE A 37 -4.33 -8.75 -4.93
C ILE A 37 -4.81 -7.44 -4.31
N LEU A 38 -4.47 -6.31 -4.93
CA LEU A 38 -5.00 -5.00 -4.59
C LEU A 38 -6.45 -4.89 -5.05
N ASP A 39 -7.30 -4.28 -4.22
CA ASP A 39 -8.69 -4.01 -4.60
C ASP A 39 -8.75 -3.07 -5.81
N ASN A 40 -9.54 -3.51 -6.81
CA ASN A 40 -9.68 -2.86 -8.11
C ASN A 40 -11.07 -2.27 -8.32
N SER A 41 -11.82 -2.02 -7.24
CA SER A 41 -13.10 -1.31 -7.34
C SER A 41 -12.91 0.12 -7.85
N ILE A 42 -11.73 0.71 -7.60
CA ILE A 42 -11.28 1.97 -8.18
C ILE A 42 -9.96 1.69 -8.92
N PRO A 43 -9.85 2.02 -10.22
CA PRO A 43 -8.72 1.60 -11.06
C PRO A 43 -7.41 2.37 -10.81
N ASP A 44 -7.48 3.52 -10.13
CA ASP A 44 -6.31 4.30 -9.73
C ASP A 44 -5.58 3.63 -8.55
N LEU A 45 -4.28 3.88 -8.44
CA LEU A 45 -3.49 3.33 -7.36
C LEU A 45 -3.60 4.20 -6.10
N ALA A 46 -3.81 3.57 -4.94
CA ALA A 46 -3.63 4.23 -3.65
C ALA A 46 -2.17 4.14 -3.17
N SER A 47 -1.78 5.05 -2.29
CA SER A 47 -0.48 4.96 -1.61
C SER A 47 -0.39 3.75 -0.70
N ASP A 48 -1.49 3.31 -0.11
CA ASP A 48 -1.49 2.29 0.94
C ASP A 48 -2.64 1.31 0.79
N TYR A 49 -2.30 0.04 0.98
CA TYR A 49 -3.23 -1.08 1.01
C TYR A 49 -3.04 -1.93 2.27
N VAL A 50 -4.11 -2.57 2.72
CA VAL A 50 -4.08 -3.50 3.86
C VAL A 50 -4.79 -4.79 3.55
N ALA A 51 -4.16 -5.92 3.89
CA ALA A 51 -4.74 -7.25 3.76
C ALA A 51 -4.81 -7.96 5.11
N ASP A 52 -5.87 -8.75 5.29
CA ASP A 52 -5.97 -9.71 6.38
C ASP A 52 -5.17 -10.98 6.03
N ILE A 53 -4.27 -11.38 6.92
CA ILE A 53 -3.42 -12.57 6.76
C ILE A 53 -3.69 -13.63 7.83
N THR A 54 -4.83 -13.54 8.53
CA THR A 54 -5.21 -14.50 9.58
C THR A 54 -5.19 -15.94 9.06
N ASN A 55 -5.65 -16.15 7.83
CA ASN A 55 -5.74 -17.48 7.20
C ASN A 55 -4.37 -18.11 6.89
N LEU A 56 -3.28 -17.35 6.92
CA LEU A 56 -1.93 -17.87 6.64
C LEU A 56 -1.26 -18.49 7.87
N ASN A 57 -1.84 -18.30 9.07
CA ASN A 57 -1.29 -18.77 10.35
C ASN A 57 0.18 -18.34 10.60
N ILE A 58 0.59 -17.21 10.03
CA ILE A 58 1.95 -16.65 10.21
C ILE A 58 1.99 -15.91 11.55
N THR A 59 2.78 -16.41 12.51
CA THR A 59 2.85 -15.90 13.89
C THR A 59 4.16 -15.19 14.23
N SER A 60 5.16 -15.22 13.33
CA SER A 60 6.48 -14.64 13.58
C SER A 60 6.97 -13.82 12.39
N TRP A 61 7.81 -12.82 12.68
CA TRP A 61 8.42 -11.95 11.66
C TRP A 61 9.27 -12.75 10.68
N GLN A 62 10.03 -13.71 11.18
CA GLN A 62 10.81 -14.62 10.35
C GLN A 62 9.91 -15.48 9.44
N GLY A 63 8.79 -15.99 9.96
CA GLY A 63 7.82 -16.74 9.16
C GLY A 63 7.20 -15.90 8.04
N ALA A 64 6.86 -14.63 8.33
CA ALA A 64 6.35 -13.69 7.34
C ALA A 64 7.38 -13.40 6.24
N ASN A 65 8.62 -13.13 6.64
CA ASN A 65 9.71 -12.87 5.69
C ASN A 65 9.98 -14.07 4.79
N THR A 66 9.99 -15.29 5.33
CA THR A 66 10.16 -16.51 4.53
C THR A 66 8.98 -16.72 3.58
N PHE A 67 7.75 -16.54 4.06
CA PHE A 67 6.55 -16.79 3.27
C PHE A 67 6.42 -15.81 2.09
N PHE A 68 6.75 -14.52 2.32
CA PHE A 68 6.65 -13.47 1.31
C PHE A 68 7.99 -13.10 0.68
N GLN A 69 9.04 -13.91 0.85
CA GLN A 69 10.40 -13.60 0.41
C GLN A 69 10.45 -13.18 -1.06
N LYS A 70 9.77 -13.92 -1.94
CA LYS A 70 9.71 -13.61 -3.38
C LYS A 70 9.18 -12.22 -3.67
N TYR A 71 8.23 -11.71 -2.87
CA TYR A 71 7.74 -10.34 -3.02
C TYR A 71 8.75 -9.36 -2.48
N LEU A 72 9.26 -9.58 -1.26
CA LEU A 72 10.24 -8.71 -0.62
C LEU A 72 11.48 -8.50 -1.51
N ASP A 73 12.00 -9.55 -2.12
CA ASP A 73 13.15 -9.48 -3.03
C ASP A 73 12.86 -8.67 -4.30
N ARG A 74 11.60 -8.65 -4.74
CA ARG A 74 11.15 -7.96 -5.97
C ARG A 74 10.66 -6.54 -5.73
N THR A 75 10.26 -6.20 -4.50
CA THR A 75 9.73 -4.89 -4.12
C THR A 75 10.76 -4.00 -3.43
N ASN A 76 11.71 -4.59 -2.70
CA ASN A 76 12.71 -3.83 -1.94
C ASN A 76 13.52 -2.89 -2.84
N GLY A 77 13.62 -1.62 -2.43
CA GLY A 77 14.31 -0.56 -3.19
C GLY A 77 13.57 -0.09 -4.44
N ARG A 78 12.32 -0.52 -4.67
CA ARG A 78 11.56 -0.18 -5.88
C ARG A 78 10.30 0.65 -5.63
N GLY A 79 10.22 1.36 -4.50
CA GLY A 79 9.05 2.18 -4.16
C GLY A 79 7.81 1.36 -3.79
N ILE A 80 7.97 0.06 -3.49
CA ILE A 80 6.94 -0.82 -2.95
C ILE A 80 7.47 -1.38 -1.63
N ASN A 81 6.76 -1.10 -0.54
CA ASN A 81 7.11 -1.62 0.78
C ASN A 81 6.02 -2.58 1.25
N ILE A 82 6.43 -3.78 1.68
CA ILE A 82 5.55 -4.76 2.30
C ILE A 82 5.98 -4.89 3.75
N SER A 83 5.03 -4.70 4.67
CA SER A 83 5.27 -4.80 6.11
C SER A 83 4.17 -5.58 6.80
N PHE A 84 4.45 -6.06 8.01
CA PHE A 84 3.57 -6.97 8.74
C PHE A 84 3.28 -6.43 10.14
N ASP A 85 2.00 -6.42 10.49
CA ASP A 85 1.51 -6.27 11.86
C ASP A 85 0.93 -7.62 12.28
N LEU A 86 1.82 -8.47 12.79
CA LEU A 86 1.49 -9.84 13.16
C LEU A 86 0.52 -9.94 14.36
N PRO A 87 0.63 -9.09 15.41
CA PRO A 87 -0.38 -9.06 16.47
C PRO A 87 -1.80 -8.85 15.93
N ASN A 88 -1.97 -7.97 14.93
CA ASN A 88 -3.27 -7.69 14.32
C ASN A 88 -3.57 -8.52 13.07
N ARG A 89 -2.69 -9.46 12.71
CA ARG A 89 -2.80 -10.31 11.50
C ARG A 89 -3.00 -9.50 10.23
N LYS A 90 -2.27 -8.39 10.07
CA LYS A 90 -2.33 -7.54 8.89
C LYS A 90 -1.01 -7.53 8.12
N MET A 91 -1.14 -7.44 6.80
CA MET A 91 -0.06 -7.05 5.89
C MET A 91 -0.41 -5.66 5.34
N TYR A 92 0.58 -4.78 5.29
CA TYR A 92 0.47 -3.48 4.65
C TYR A 92 1.35 -3.43 3.41
N ILE A 93 0.81 -2.90 2.32
CA ILE A 93 1.51 -2.66 1.06
C ILE A 93 1.47 -1.16 0.79
N SER A 94 2.63 -0.50 0.89
CA SER A 94 2.76 0.92 0.58
C SER A 94 3.45 1.10 -0.76
N ILE A 95 2.95 2.01 -1.59
CA ILE A 95 3.40 2.26 -2.95
C ILE A 95 3.68 3.75 -3.12
N ASP A 96 4.85 4.08 -3.64
CA ASP A 96 5.21 5.44 -4.06
C ASP A 96 4.49 5.81 -5.36
N VAL A 97 3.24 6.29 -5.22
CA VAL A 97 2.39 6.75 -6.33
C VAL A 97 2.87 8.05 -6.97
N ALA A 98 3.74 8.81 -6.30
CA ALA A 98 4.28 10.08 -6.81
C ALA A 98 5.42 9.84 -7.81
N ASN A 99 6.09 8.69 -7.72
CA ASN A 99 7.14 8.31 -8.64
C ASN A 99 6.59 7.43 -9.77
N GLN A 100 6.33 8.03 -10.94
CA GLN A 100 5.86 7.32 -12.14
C GLN A 100 6.82 6.22 -12.65
N TYR A 101 8.02 6.12 -12.08
CA TYR A 101 9.04 5.11 -12.40
C TYR A 101 9.24 4.09 -11.28
N VAL A 102 8.16 3.65 -10.61
CA VAL A 102 8.21 2.44 -9.78
C VAL A 102 8.85 1.33 -10.62
N VAL A 103 10.11 1.01 -10.28
CA VAL A 103 11.05 0.21 -11.08
C VAL A 103 10.58 -1.21 -11.48
N PRO A 104 9.63 -1.90 -10.80
CA PRO A 104 9.11 -3.17 -11.29
C PRO A 104 8.14 -3.01 -12.49
N LEU A 105 7.65 -1.80 -12.76
CA LEU A 105 6.63 -1.48 -13.77
C LEU A 105 7.02 -0.33 -14.68
N SER A 106 8.29 0.09 -14.68
CA SER A 106 8.76 1.16 -15.57
C SER A 106 8.24 0.89 -16.98
N HIS A 107 7.65 1.89 -17.63
CA HIS A 107 7.01 1.85 -18.96
C HIS A 107 5.51 1.49 -19.00
N GLU A 108 4.88 1.10 -17.89
CA GLU A 108 3.42 0.89 -17.80
C GLU A 108 2.73 1.99 -16.98
N PRO A 109 1.45 2.33 -17.27
CA PRO A 109 0.65 3.18 -16.40
C PRO A 109 0.56 2.59 -14.99
N LEU A 110 0.77 3.43 -13.96
CA LEU A 110 0.57 3.04 -12.55
C LEU A 110 -0.93 2.89 -12.27
N THR A 111 -1.43 1.66 -12.42
CA THR A 111 -2.84 1.30 -12.20
C THR A 111 -2.91 0.09 -11.29
N VAL A 112 -4.07 -0.13 -10.67
CA VAL A 112 -4.27 -1.35 -9.89
C VAL A 112 -4.07 -2.61 -10.74
N ALA A 113 -4.48 -2.57 -12.01
CA ALA A 113 -4.33 -3.69 -12.94
C ALA A 113 -2.86 -4.06 -13.18
N SER A 114 -2.00 -3.08 -13.46
CA SER A 114 -0.57 -3.35 -13.69
C SER A 114 0.13 -3.86 -12.42
N PHE A 115 -0.25 -3.37 -11.24
CA PHE A 115 0.26 -3.89 -9.97
C PHE A 115 -0.20 -5.31 -9.66
N ASN A 116 -1.47 -5.63 -9.90
CA ASN A 116 -1.98 -6.99 -9.73
C ASN A 116 -1.31 -7.97 -10.69
N GLU A 117 -1.02 -7.54 -11.92
CA GLU A 117 -0.24 -8.33 -12.87
C GLU A 117 1.21 -8.54 -12.43
N PHE A 118 1.85 -7.51 -11.88
CA PHE A 118 3.18 -7.64 -11.29
C PHE A 118 3.17 -8.63 -10.12
N PHE A 119 2.25 -8.49 -9.16
CA PHE A 119 2.16 -9.42 -8.03
C PHE A 119 1.88 -10.85 -8.48
N ARG A 120 1.03 -11.03 -9.50
CA ARG A 120 0.80 -12.33 -10.12
C ARG A 120 2.06 -12.90 -10.76
N ALA A 121 2.83 -12.10 -11.49
CA ALA A 121 4.07 -12.53 -12.10
C ALA A 121 5.13 -12.93 -11.06
N VAL A 122 5.26 -12.18 -9.96
CA VAL A 122 6.11 -12.55 -8.83
C VAL A 122 5.60 -13.85 -8.18
N HIS A 123 4.28 -13.97 -8.00
CA HIS A 123 3.67 -15.14 -7.38
C HIS A 123 3.98 -16.43 -8.14
N GLU A 124 3.83 -16.37 -9.46
CA GLU A 124 4.04 -17.47 -10.40
C GLU A 124 5.53 -17.70 -10.73
N GLY A 125 6.45 -16.90 -10.18
CA GLY A 125 7.89 -17.02 -10.44
C GLY A 125 8.31 -16.63 -11.85
N ARG A 126 7.51 -15.82 -12.55
CA ARG A 126 7.79 -15.36 -13.92
C ARG A 126 8.82 -14.23 -13.97
N ILE A 127 9.04 -13.52 -12.87
CA ILE A 127 9.95 -12.36 -12.80
C ILE A 127 10.82 -12.33 -11.57
#